data_AF-A0A5J5K7D2-F1
#
_entry.id   AF-A0A5J5K7D2-F1
#
_cell.length_a   1.000
_cell.length_b   1.000
_cell.length_c   1.000
_cell.angle_alpha   90.00
_cell.angle_beta   90.00
_cell.angle_gamma   90.00
#
_symmetry.space_group_name_H-M   'P 1'
#
loop_
_entity.id
_entity.type
_entity.pdbx_description
1 polymer ?
#
loop_
_entity_poly.entity_id
_entity_poly.type
_entity_poly.pdbx_seq_one_letter_code
_entity_poly.pdbx_strand_id
1 'polypeptide(L)'
;MSSEPRHTTIRVSVETRDLIARLSEQEGKSMTALVEDAVREHRKKLRWQRVAGQIERTRREDPESWAEYVAERELWLGPSSNRTRIAPEWEGLLDLPEDLPHESKERDEG
;
A
#
# COMPACT_ATOMS: atom_id res chain seq x y z
N MET A 1 15.97 28.44 -3.19
CA MET A 1 16.65 28.35 -4.50
C MET A 1 15.78 27.47 -5.38
N SER A 2 15.22 28.03 -6.46
CA SER A 2 14.44 27.25 -7.43
C SER A 2 15.38 26.27 -8.12
N SER A 3 15.27 24.99 -7.80
CA SER A 3 15.88 23.94 -8.59
C SER A 3 15.09 23.80 -9.88
N GLU A 4 15.64 24.29 -11.00
CA GLU A 4 15.10 23.97 -12.32
C GLU A 4 15.04 22.45 -12.52
N PRO A 5 13.98 21.94 -13.19
CA PRO A 5 13.89 20.53 -13.49
C PRO A 5 15.03 20.13 -14.43
N ARG A 6 15.94 19.29 -13.93
CA ARG A 6 17.01 18.70 -14.73
C ARG A 6 16.54 17.39 -15.32
N HIS A 7 16.68 17.25 -16.63
CA HIS A 7 16.39 16.00 -17.33
C HIS A 7 17.67 15.19 -17.52
N THR A 8 17.53 13.86 -17.42
CA THR A 8 18.61 12.91 -17.66
C THR A 8 18.07 11.73 -18.45
N THR A 9 18.94 11.05 -19.18
CA THR A 9 18.57 9.90 -20.02
C THR A 9 19.11 8.63 -19.39
N ILE A 10 18.23 7.68 -19.09
CA ILE A 10 18.59 6.35 -18.61
C ILE A 10 18.58 5.35 -19.77
N ARG A 11 19.51 4.39 -19.74
CA ARG A 11 19.51 3.27 -20.68
C ARG A 11 18.61 2.17 -20.16
N VAL A 12 17.72 1.66 -21.02
CA VAL A 12 16.83 0.54 -20.76
C VAL A 12 16.84 -0.38 -21.99
N SER A 13 16.35 -1.62 -21.85
CA SER A 13 16.13 -2.49 -23.00
C SER A 13 15.07 -1.89 -23.94
N VAL A 14 15.12 -2.26 -25.22
CA VAL A 14 14.12 -1.82 -26.21
C VAL A 14 12.72 -2.26 -25.81
N GLU A 15 12.58 -3.51 -25.35
CA GLU A 15 11.31 -4.07 -24.88
C GLU A 15 10.70 -3.27 -23.73
N THR A 16 11.50 -2.88 -22.73
CA THR A 16 11.04 -2.07 -21.60
C THR A 16 10.61 -0.68 -22.07
N ARG A 17 11.37 -0.05 -22.97
CA ARG A 17 11.00 1.27 -23.51
C ARG A 17 9.69 1.20 -24.29
N ASP A 18 9.48 0.16 -25.09
CA ASP A 18 8.24 -0.02 -25.86
C ASP A 18 7.05 -0.34 -24.93
N LEU A 19 7.27 -1.08 -23.85
CA LEU A 19 6.26 -1.29 -22.81
C LEU A 19 5.85 0.03 -22.14
N ILE A 20 6.82 0.84 -21.73
CA ILE A 20 6.57 2.17 -21.13
C ILE A 20 5.80 3.06 -22.11
N ALA A 21 6.16 3.04 -23.40
CA ALA A 21 5.48 3.83 -24.42
C ALA A 21 3.99 3.44 -24.52
N ARG A 22 3.70 2.14 -24.66
CA ARG A 22 2.33 1.61 -24.73
C ARG A 22 1.50 1.96 -23.51
N LEU A 23 2.06 1.80 -22.31
CA LEU A 23 1.38 2.15 -21.06
C LEU A 23 1.11 3.66 -20.97
N SER A 24 2.05 4.48 -21.43
CA SER A 24 1.89 5.94 -21.43
C SER A 24 0.76 6.39 -22.37
N GLU A 25 0.62 5.73 -23.53
CA GLU A 25 -0.47 5.97 -24.48
C GLU A 25 -1.82 5.56 -23.90
N GLN A 26 -1.89 4.41 -23.22
CA GLN A 26 -3.11 3.91 -22.57
C GLN A 26 -3.59 4.84 -21.44
N GLU A 27 -2.66 5.37 -20.64
CA GLU A 27 -2.99 6.27 -19.51
C GLU A 27 -3.09 7.74 -19.91
N GLY A 28 -2.76 8.10 -21.16
CA GLY A 28 -2.73 9.49 -21.62
C GLY A 28 -1.65 10.35 -20.92
N LYS A 29 -0.58 9.72 -20.44
CA LYS A 29 0.52 10.36 -19.70
C LYS A 29 1.79 10.39 -20.54
N SER A 30 2.75 11.26 -20.20
CA SER A 30 4.09 11.17 -20.76
C SER A 30 4.84 9.96 -20.19
N MET A 31 5.78 9.40 -20.96
CA MET A 31 6.64 8.30 -20.47
C MET A 31 7.37 8.67 -19.17
N THR A 32 7.82 9.93 -19.05
CA THR A 32 8.47 10.44 -17.83
C THR A 32 7.51 10.42 -16.64
N ALA A 33 6.29 10.93 -16.80
CA ALA A 33 5.30 10.96 -15.73
C ALA A 33 4.92 9.55 -15.27
N LEU A 34 4.77 8.61 -16.20
CA LEU A 34 4.51 7.20 -15.89
C LEU A 34 5.66 6.58 -15.08
N VAL A 35 6.92 6.85 -15.45
CA VAL A 35 8.08 6.35 -14.71
C VAL A 35 8.15 6.96 -13.31
N GLU A 36 7.86 8.25 -13.15
CA GLU A 36 7.78 8.91 -11.84
C GLU A 36 6.69 8.31 -10.95
N ASP A 37 5.51 8.05 -11.51
CA ASP A 37 4.41 7.37 -10.83
C ASP A 37 4.82 5.97 -10.36
N ALA A 38 5.43 5.19 -11.25
CA ALA A 38 5.88 3.83 -10.94
C ALA A 38 6.93 3.82 -9.82
N VAL A 39 7.89 4.75 -9.84
CA VAL A 39 8.91 4.89 -8.80
C VAL A 39 8.27 5.28 -7.46
N ARG A 40 7.30 6.20 -7.48
CA ARG A 40 6.56 6.62 -6.28
C ARG A 40 5.80 5.46 -5.65
N GLU A 41 5.09 4.67 -6.45
CA GLU A 41 4.35 3.51 -5.94
C GLU A 41 5.29 2.43 -5.43
N HIS A 42 6.41 2.17 -6.12
CA HIS A 42 7.43 1.24 -5.66
C HIS A 42 8.03 1.67 -4.32
N ARG A 43 8.34 2.97 -4.15
CA ARG A 43 8.84 3.51 -2.88
C ARG A 43 7.82 3.36 -1.75
N LYS A 44 6.55 3.59 -2.03
CA LYS A 44 5.46 3.39 -1.06
C LYS A 44 5.38 1.93 -0.64
N LYS A 45 5.43 0.99 -1.59
CA LYS A 45 5.47 -0.46 -1.32
C LYS A 45 6.65 -0.85 -0.43
N LEU A 46 7.86 -0.41 -0.75
CA LEU A 46 9.06 -0.68 0.06
C LEU A 46 8.95 -0.11 1.47
N ARG A 47 8.38 1.09 1.62
CA ARG A 47 8.13 1.70 2.93
C ARG A 47 7.19 0.83 3.76
N TRP A 48 6.08 0.36 3.19
CA TRP A 48 5.14 -0.51 3.90
C TRP A 48 5.74 -1.85 4.27
N GLN A 49 6.53 -2.46 3.39
CA GLN A 49 7.26 -3.69 3.71
C GLN A 49 8.21 -3.51 4.90
N ARG A 50 8.89 -2.36 4.98
CA ARG A 50 9.75 -2.03 6.12
C ARG A 50 8.96 -1.89 7.41
N VAL A 51 7.83 -1.18 7.37
CA VAL A 51 6.95 -1.00 8.54
C VAL A 51 6.42 -2.35 9.02
N ALA A 52 5.92 -3.20 8.11
CA ALA A 52 5.45 -4.55 8.45
C ALA A 52 6.55 -5.38 9.13
N GLY A 53 7.77 -5.37 8.59
CA GLY A 53 8.90 -6.08 9.20
C GLY A 53 9.32 -5.51 10.57
N GLN A 54 9.17 -4.20 10.78
CA GLN A 54 9.43 -3.59 12.10
C GLN A 54 8.37 -3.98 13.12
N ILE A 55 7.09 -3.98 12.73
CA ILE A 55 5.99 -4.44 13.59
C ILE A 55 6.21 -5.88 14.02
N GLU A 56 6.51 -6.78 13.07
CA GLU A 56 6.75 -8.19 13.39
C GLU A 56 7.94 -8.37 14.33
N ARG A 57 9.00 -7.57 14.14
CA ARG A 57 10.14 -7.56 15.06
C ARG A 57 9.73 -7.12 16.46
N THR A 58 9.03 -6.00 16.60
CA THR A 58 8.55 -5.48 17.89
C THR A 58 7.65 -6.49 18.59
N ARG A 59 6.72 -7.12 17.86
CA ARG A 59 5.86 -8.18 18.40
C ARG A 59 6.65 -9.36 18.97
N ARG A 60 7.76 -9.73 18.32
CA ARG A 60 8.60 -10.86 18.75
C ARG A 60 9.52 -10.50 19.92
N GLU A 61 10.08 -9.30 19.89
CA GLU A 61 11.08 -8.86 20.86
C GLU A 61 10.45 -8.34 22.16
N ASP A 62 9.25 -7.77 22.09
CA ASP A 62 8.49 -7.27 23.24
C ASP A 62 6.98 -7.53 23.08
N PRO A 63 6.54 -8.76 23.39
CA PRO A 63 5.14 -9.12 23.26
C PRO A 63 4.22 -8.42 24.27
N GLU A 64 4.75 -7.97 25.42
CA GLU A 64 3.97 -7.31 26.47
C GLU A 64 3.62 -5.88 26.06
N SER A 65 4.62 -5.07 25.70
CA SER A 65 4.36 -3.70 25.19
C SER A 65 3.55 -3.72 23.89
N TRP A 66 3.71 -4.76 23.06
CA TRP A 66 2.86 -4.94 21.88
C TRP A 66 1.40 -5.20 22.25
N ALA A 67 1.12 -6.02 23.26
CA ALA A 67 -0.23 -6.28 23.74
C ALA A 67 -0.87 -5.03 24.36
N GLU A 68 -0.11 -4.25 25.13
CA GLU A 68 -0.57 -2.95 25.67
C GLU A 68 -0.95 -1.98 24.54
N TYR A 69 -0.10 -1.86 23.51
CA TYR A 69 -0.39 -1.03 22.34
C TYR A 69 -1.67 -1.48 21.60
N VAL A 70 -1.86 -2.79 21.43
CA VAL A 70 -3.08 -3.32 20.78
C VAL A 70 -4.31 -3.01 21.63
N ALA A 71 -4.24 -3.20 22.95
CA ALA A 71 -5.34 -2.89 23.86
C ALA A 71 -5.69 -1.40 23.85
N GLU A 72 -4.68 -0.51 23.86
CA GLU A 72 -4.89 0.92 23.70
C GLU A 72 -5.57 1.22 22.36
N ARG A 73 -5.05 0.68 21.25
CA ARG A 73 -5.62 0.88 19.92
C ARG A 73 -7.10 0.47 19.86
N GLU A 74 -7.47 -0.66 20.45
CA GLU A 74 -8.86 -1.13 20.49
C GLU A 74 -9.76 -0.24 21.34
N LEU A 75 -9.25 0.36 22.41
CA LEU A 75 -10.01 1.34 23.20
C LEU A 75 -10.35 2.59 22.38
N TRP A 76 -9.41 3.07 21.56
CA TRP A 76 -9.59 4.29 20.76
C TRP A 76 -10.36 4.08 19.46
N LEU A 77 -10.09 2.99 18.74
CA LEU A 77 -10.64 2.73 17.40
C LEU A 77 -11.78 1.71 17.41
N GLY A 78 -12.11 1.14 18.57
CA GLY A 78 -12.99 -0.01 18.69
C GLY A 78 -12.27 -1.33 18.36
N PRO A 79 -12.91 -2.47 18.68
CA PRO A 79 -12.36 -3.78 18.33
C PRO A 79 -12.16 -3.86 16.82
N SER A 80 -11.01 -4.41 16.42
CA SER A 80 -10.76 -4.61 14.99
C SER A 80 -11.79 -5.59 14.42
N SER A 81 -12.80 -5.06 13.73
CA SER A 81 -13.79 -5.92 13.11
C SER A 81 -13.13 -6.61 11.92
N ASN A 82 -12.99 -7.93 11.99
CA ASN A 82 -12.55 -8.75 10.85
C ASN A 82 -13.56 -8.71 9.68
N ARG A 83 -14.68 -7.99 9.85
CA ARG A 83 -15.52 -7.49 8.77
C ARG A 83 -15.13 -6.04 8.51
N THR A 84 -14.55 -5.77 7.35
CA THR A 84 -14.57 -4.45 6.72
C THR A 84 -16.03 -4.08 6.45
N ARG A 85 -16.75 -3.64 7.48
CA ARG A 85 -18.07 -3.04 7.29
C ARG A 85 -17.83 -1.54 7.23
N ILE A 86 -17.80 -1.02 6.00
CA ILE A 86 -17.87 0.41 5.73
C ILE A 86 -19.08 0.95 6.51
N ALA A 87 -18.94 2.12 7.15
CA ALA A 87 -20.08 2.72 7.82
C ALA A 87 -21.20 2.98 6.78
N PRO A 88 -22.48 2.71 7.08
CA PRO A 88 -23.56 2.66 6.08
C PRO A 88 -23.70 3.93 5.24
N GLU A 89 -23.37 5.08 5.81
CA GLU A 89 -23.42 6.38 5.14
C GLU A 89 -22.29 6.59 4.10
N TRP A 90 -21.30 5.69 4.07
CA TRP A 90 -20.19 5.67 3.11
C TRP A 90 -20.29 4.52 2.11
N GLU A 91 -21.31 3.66 2.24
CA GLU A 91 -21.58 2.55 1.32
C GLU A 91 -22.00 3.11 -0.04
N GLY A 92 -21.22 2.79 -1.09
CA GLY A 92 -21.42 3.33 -2.45
C GLY A 92 -20.75 4.68 -2.74
N LEU A 93 -20.12 5.32 -1.74
CA LEU A 93 -19.30 6.53 -1.95
C LEU A 93 -17.82 6.21 -2.21
N LEU A 94 -17.36 5.03 -1.80
CA LEU A 94 -16.00 4.54 -1.97
C LEU A 94 -15.98 3.41 -3.00
N ASP A 95 -15.21 3.60 -4.08
CA ASP A 95 -14.91 2.56 -5.07
C ASP A 95 -13.78 1.68 -4.51
N LEU A 96 -14.10 0.81 -3.55
CA LEU A 96 -13.11 -0.09 -2.98
C LEU A 96 -12.76 -1.18 -4.00
N PRO A 97 -11.46 -1.47 -4.22
CA PRO A 97 -11.07 -2.58 -5.08
C PRO A 97 -11.66 -3.90 -4.54
N GLU A 98 -12.30 -4.66 -5.43
CA GLU A 98 -13.05 -5.90 -5.14
C GLU A 98 -12.18 -6.99 -4.48
N ASP A 99 -10.86 -6.89 -4.61
CA ASP A 99 -9.86 -7.86 -4.11
C ASP A 99 -9.37 -7.62 -2.67
N LEU A 100 -10.21 -7.11 -1.76
CA LEU A 100 -9.84 -7.22 -0.33
C LEU A 100 -9.87 -8.71 0.07
N PRO A 101 -8.73 -9.30 0.51
CA PRO A 101 -8.71 -10.71 0.87
C PRO A 101 -9.67 -10.95 2.04
N HIS A 102 -10.75 -11.68 1.76
CA HIS A 102 -11.62 -12.28 2.77
C HIS A 102 -10.87 -13.44 3.43
N GLU A 103 -9.95 -13.16 4.35
CA GLU A 103 -9.33 -14.21 5.17
C GLU A 103 -10.36 -14.75 6.18
N SER A 104 -11.14 -15.70 5.69
CA SER A 104 -12.01 -16.57 6.46
C SER A 104 -11.14 -17.67 7.05
N LYS A 105 -10.64 -17.51 8.27
CA LYS A 105 -10.33 -18.66 9.12
C LYS A 105 -11.42 -18.76 10.18
N GLU A 106 -12.41 -19.58 9.86
CA GLU A 106 -13.27 -20.23 10.84
C GLU A 106 -12.37 -20.80 11.94
N ARG A 107 -12.58 -20.31 13.17
CA ARG A 107 -12.15 -21.02 14.36
C ARG A 107 -13.11 -22.19 14.50
N ASP A 108 -12.64 -23.37 14.13
CA ASP A 108 -13.24 -24.62 14.57
C ASP A 108 -12.88 -24.78 16.05
N GLU A 109 -13.91 -24.72 16.90
CA GLU A 109 -13.83 -25.07 18.31
C GLU A 109 -13.93 -26.60 18.42
N GLY A 110 -12.94 -27.22 19.05
CA GLY A 110 -12.90 -28.65 19.41
C GLY A 110 -11.90 -28.90 20.52
#